data_AF-A0A7X7X320-F1
#
_entry.id   AF-A0A7X7X320-F1
#
_cell.length_a   1.000
_cell.length_b   1.000
_cell.length_c   1.000
_cell.angle_alpha   90.00
_cell.angle_beta   90.00
_cell.angle_gamma   90.00
#
_symmetry.space_group_name_H-M   'P 1'
#
loop_
_entity.id
_entity.type
_entity.pdbx_description
1 polymer ?
#
loop_
_entity_poly.entity_id
_entity_poly.type
_entity_poly.pdbx_seq_one_letter_code
_entity_poly.pdbx_strand_id
1 'polypeptide(L)' 'MDTIVSEIAKTRMIRDVNDALSAYGLFVSSIEFDSSVNFSVIIKLSPHDLPETSHSKNIAVPEGTAC' A
#
# COMPACT_ATOMS: atom_id res chain seq x y z
N MET A 1 -25.23 -7.06 -15.94
CA MET A 1 -26.18 -5.94 -15.80
C MET A 1 -25.85 -5.27 -14.48
N ASP A 2 -25.13 -4.16 -14.51
CA ASP A 2 -24.81 -3.43 -13.29
C ASP A 2 -26.08 -2.76 -12.76
N THR A 3 -26.44 -3.12 -11.54
CA THR A 3 -27.52 -2.49 -10.79
C THR A 3 -26.96 -1.38 -9.91
N ILE A 4 -27.80 -0.43 -9.53
CA ILE A 4 -27.43 0.60 -8.54
C ILE A 4 -26.93 -0.06 -7.23
N VAL A 5 -27.52 -1.19 -6.85
CA VAL A 5 -27.12 -1.94 -5.65
C VAL A 5 -25.71 -2.50 -5.78
N SER A 6 -25.36 -3.09 -6.94
CA SER A 6 -24.01 -3.60 -7.19
C SER A 6 -22.96 -2.48 -7.23
N GLU A 7 -23.29 -1.30 -7.75
CA GLU A 7 -22.39 -0.15 -7.76
C GLU A 7 -22.13 0.40 -6.34
N ILE A 8 -23.16 0.45 -5.50
CA ILE A 8 -23.01 0.82 -4.09
C ILE A 8 -22.14 -0.20 -3.35
N ALA A 9 -22.36 -1.50 -3.57
CA ALA A 9 -21.57 -2.55 -2.97
C ALA A 9 -20.10 -2.46 -3.40
N LYS A 10 -19.84 -2.27 -4.69
CA LYS A 10 -18.51 -2.08 -5.27
C LYS A 10 -17.78 -0.89 -4.65
N THR A 11 -18.47 0.24 -4.52
CA THR A 11 -17.92 1.46 -3.92
C THR A 11 -17.55 1.26 -2.44
N ARG A 12 -18.41 0.60 -1.67
CA ARG A 12 -18.11 0.28 -0.26
C ARG A 12 -16.92 -0.66 -0.14
N MET A 13 -16.88 -1.71 -0.96
CA MET A 13 -15.79 -2.68 -0.94
C MET A 13 -14.44 -2.01 -1.26
N ILE A 14 -14.39 -1.12 -2.25
CA ILE A 14 -13.19 -0.35 -2.59
C ILE A 14 -12.70 0.46 -1.38
N ARG A 15 -13.62 1.14 -0.69
CA ARG A 15 -13.29 1.94 0.49
C ARG A 15 -12.73 1.06 1.62
N ASP A 16 -13.45 0.00 1.97
CA ASP A 16 -13.09 -0.85 3.11
C ASP A 16 -11.73 -1.53 2.88
N VAL A 17 -11.44 -1.96 1.64
CA VAL A 17 -10.14 -2.52 1.25
C VAL A 17 -9.03 -1.48 1.35
N ASN A 18 -9.25 -0.27 0.84
CA ASN A 18 -8.26 0.81 0.91
C ASN A 18 -7.96 1.21 2.36
N ASP A 19 -8.99 1.36 3.19
CA ASP A 19 -8.83 1.75 4.59
C ASP A 19 -8.08 0.67 5.38
N ALA A 20 -8.43 -0.61 5.16
CA ALA A 20 -7.76 -1.73 5.80
C ALA A 20 -6.28 -1.82 5.41
N LEU A 21 -5.95 -1.69 4.12
CA LEU A 21 -4.56 -1.79 3.64
C LEU A 21 -3.72 -0.57 4.01
N SER A 22 -4.31 0.61 4.01
CA SER A 22 -3.65 1.85 4.46
C SER A 22 -3.27 1.76 5.94
N ALA A 23 -4.10 1.10 6.77
CA ALA A 23 -3.77 0.85 8.18
C ALA A 23 -2.52 -0.03 8.38
N TYR A 24 -2.13 -0.82 7.37
CA TYR A 24 -0.89 -1.59 7.35
C TYR A 24 0.27 -0.88 6.62
N GLY A 25 0.10 0.39 6.24
CA GLY A 25 1.11 1.13 5.47
C GLY A 25 1.27 0.66 4.02
N LEU A 26 0.29 -0.09 3.50
CA LEU A 26 0.25 -0.54 2.11
C LEU A 26 -0.57 0.44 1.30
N PHE A 27 -0.03 0.87 0.17
CA PHE A 27 -0.76 1.74 -0.76
C PHE A 27 -1.40 0.90 -1.86
N VAL A 28 -2.71 1.08 -2.06
CA VAL A 28 -3.44 0.43 -3.15
C VAL A 28 -3.37 1.30 -4.38
N SER A 29 -2.70 0.81 -5.42
CA SER A 29 -2.56 1.55 -6.69
C SER A 29 -3.73 1.34 -7.64
N SER A 30 -4.40 0.17 -7.59
CA SER A 30 -5.58 -0.13 -8.39
C SER A 30 -6.41 -1.25 -7.77
N ILE A 31 -7.74 -1.18 -7.93
CA ILE A 31 -8.68 -2.26 -7.67
C ILE A 31 -9.49 -2.49 -8.94
N GLU A 32 -9.27 -3.63 -9.58
CA GLU A 32 -9.91 -4.02 -10.83
C GLU A 32 -10.89 -5.16 -10.58
N PHE A 33 -12.06 -5.08 -11.20
CA PHE A 33 -13.11 -6.09 -11.10
C PHE A 33 -13.24 -6.77 -12.45
N ASP A 34 -13.06 -8.08 -12.47
CA ASP A 34 -13.19 -8.85 -13.69
C ASP A 34 -14.66 -9.23 -13.91
N SER A 35 -15.26 -8.71 -14.99
CA SER A 35 -16.64 -8.99 -15.34
C SER A 35 -16.84 -10.36 -16.02
N SER A 36 -15.75 -11.02 -16.44
CA SER A 36 -15.77 -12.34 -17.04
C SER A 36 -15.76 -13.47 -16.01
N VAL A 37 -15.33 -13.19 -14.79
CA VAL A 37 -15.28 -14.15 -13.68
C VAL A 37 -16.14 -13.64 -12.53
N ASN A 38 -17.15 -14.43 -12.13
CA ASN A 38 -18.00 -14.08 -11.00
C ASN A 38 -17.15 -13.88 -9.73
N PHE A 39 -17.30 -12.70 -9.10
CA PHE A 39 -16.65 -12.35 -7.83
C PHE A 39 -15.11 -12.35 -7.85
N SER A 40 -14.49 -11.93 -8.95
CA SER A 40 -13.04 -11.75 -9.04
C SER A 40 -12.65 -10.28 -8.85
N VAL A 41 -11.66 -10.05 -7.98
CA VAL A 41 -11.10 -8.72 -7.68
C VAL A 41 -9.59 -8.82 -7.73
N ILE A 42 -8.96 -7.97 -8.53
CA ILE A 42 -7.51 -7.86 -8.66
C ILE A 42 -7.08 -6.59 -7.95
N ILE A 43 -6.25 -6.73 -6.91
CA ILE A 43 -5.74 -5.61 -6.10
C ILE A 43 -4.26 -5.44 -6.42
N LYS A 44 -3.86 -4.25 -6.87
CA LYS A 44 -2.45 -3.89 -7.08
C LYS A 44 -1.96 -3.11 -5.86
N LEU A 45 -0.91 -3.61 -5.22
CA LEU A 45 -0.28 -3.00 -4.06
C LEU A 45 1.07 -2.43 -4.44
N SER A 46 1.41 -1.30 -3.82
CA SER A 46 2.77 -0.76 -3.82
C SER A 46 3.21 -0.52 -2.37
N PRO A 47 4.45 -0.86 -2.01
CA PRO A 47 5.01 -0.41 -0.75
C PRO A 47 5.00 1.11 -0.74
N HIS A 48 4.69 1.71 0.40
CA HIS A 48 5.04 3.11 0.60
C HIS A 48 6.58 3.17 0.59
N ASP A 49 7.19 4.05 -0.21
CA ASP A 49 8.58 4.44 0.03
C ASP A 49 8.62 4.98 1.46
N LEU A 50 9.00 4.12 2.40
CA LEU A 50 9.38 4.56 3.73
C LEU A 50 10.50 5.57 3.47
N PRO A 51 10.36 6.85 3.87
CA PRO A 51 11.48 7.76 3.76
C PRO A 51 12.64 7.06 4.47
N GLU A 52 13.76 6.86 3.76
CA GLU A 52 14.93 6.20 4.31
C GLU A 52 15.34 6.90 5.61
N THR A 53 14.84 6.43 6.75
CA THR A 53 15.38 6.79 8.05
C THR A 53 16.66 5.99 8.19
N SER A 54 17.68 6.43 7.50
CA SER A 54 19.06 6.03 7.74
C SER A 54 19.93 7.26 7.51
N HIS A 55 19.78 8.22 8.43
CA HIS A 55 20.91 9.04 8.86
C HIS A 55 22.00 8.12 9.45
N SER A 56 22.76 7.43 8.61
CA SER A 56 24.11 7.06 9.00
C SER A 56 24.98 8.29 8.76
N LYS A 57 24.97 9.24 9.71
CA LYS A 57 26.11 10.14 9.85
C LYS A 57 27.31 9.24 10.10
N ASN A 58 28.14 9.06 9.09
CA ASN A 58 29.46 8.48 9.25
C ASN A 58 30.22 9.39 10.22
N ILE A 59 30.17 9.08 11.52
CA ILE A 59 31.11 9.67 12.48
C ILE A 59 32.42 8.95 12.21
N ALA A 60 33.26 9.58 11.39
CA ALA A 60 34.66 9.19 11.29
C ALA A 60 35.27 9.34 12.69
N VAL A 61 35.62 8.22 13.31
CA VAL A 61 36.42 8.21 14.53
C VAL A 61 37.83 8.66 14.13
N PRO A 62 38.39 9.73 14.71
CA PRO A 62 39.76 10.10 14.43
C PRO A 62 40.68 8.97 14.92
N GLU A 63 41.49 8.40 14.02
CA GLU A 63 42.58 7.51 14.40
C GLU A 63 43.59 8.32 15.23
N GLY A 64 43.59 8.12 16.55
CA GLY A 64 44.51 8.88 17.40
C GLY A 64 44.30 8.76 18.91
N THR A 65 43.82 7.63 19.42
CA THR A 65 43.98 7.33 20.86
C THR A 65 44.52 5.92 21.02
N ALA A 66 45.74 5.73 20.54
CA ALA A 66 46.62 4.69 21.02
C ALA A 66 47.58 5.35 22.02
N CYS A 67 47.39 4.98 23.30
CA CYS A 67 48.29 5.08 24.46
C CYS A 67 49.01 6.41 24.75
#